data_AF-A0A537UCG8-F1
#
_entry.id   AF-A0A537UCG8-F1
#
_cell.length_a   1.000
_cell.length_b   1.000
_cell.length_c   1.000
_cell.angle_alpha   90.00
_cell.angle_beta   90.00
_cell.angle_gamma   90.00
#
_symmetry.space_group_name_H-M   'P 1'
#
loop_
_entity.id
_entity.type
_entity.pdbx_description
1 polymer ?
#
loop_
_entity_poly.entity_id
_entity_poly.type
_entity_poly.pdbx_seq_one_letter_code
_entity_poly.pdbx_strand_id
1 'polypeptide(L)'
;PLEAIAKSAKLLRELRGEFGNLGLAAAAYNAGSGRVRAWLAGRRGLPRETSAYVRIVTGRSPEQWTGGKADAGDTHVATTVPCTQIAGLVARTPALAIKSRPDPWGVELVGGPTDATALMAYRRMQEKYASILGGREPLIVHHGLGRGSMGWAHVRVGADNRSTAEKLCANLRAAGVIYCEVQRN
;
A
#
# COMPACT_ATOMS: atom_id res chain seq x y z
N PRO A 1 -15.55 13.02 -14.01
CA PRO A 1 -14.18 13.08 -13.41
C PRO A 1 -13.63 14.51 -13.25
N LEU A 2 -13.77 15.38 -14.26
CA LEU A 2 -13.22 16.74 -14.25
C LEU A 2 -13.72 17.61 -13.08
N GLU A 3 -15.00 17.52 -12.76
CA GLU A 3 -15.60 18.29 -11.66
C GLU A 3 -14.97 17.95 -10.30
N ALA A 4 -14.72 16.66 -10.03
CA ALA A 4 -14.09 16.22 -8.79
C ALA A 4 -12.67 16.78 -8.65
N ILE A 5 -11.89 16.81 -9.74
CA ILE A 5 -10.55 17.40 -9.77
C ILE A 5 -10.61 18.89 -9.42
N ALA A 6 -11.54 19.64 -10.03
CA ALA A 6 -11.70 21.07 -9.77
C ALA A 6 -12.09 21.36 -8.31
N LYS A 7 -12.99 20.56 -7.72
CA LYS A 7 -13.39 20.70 -6.31
C LYS A 7 -12.24 20.35 -5.36
N SER A 8 -11.50 19.26 -5.62
CA SER A 8 -10.32 18.89 -4.83
C SER A 8 -9.23 19.98 -4.88
N ALA A 9 -8.96 20.54 -6.05
CA ALA A 9 -8.00 21.64 -6.20
C ALA A 9 -8.45 22.91 -5.45
N LYS A 10 -9.75 23.21 -5.47
CA LYS A 10 -10.33 24.32 -4.68
C LYS A 10 -10.12 24.08 -3.18
N LEU A 11 -10.47 22.90 -2.68
CA LEU A 11 -10.29 22.55 -1.26
C LEU A 11 -8.82 22.64 -0.85
N LEU A 12 -7.91 22.09 -1.65
CA LEU A 12 -6.47 22.13 -1.33
C LEU A 12 -5.93 23.57 -1.25
N ARG A 13 -6.41 24.46 -2.13
CA ARG A 13 -6.07 25.90 -2.06
C ARG A 13 -6.58 26.55 -0.78
N GLU A 14 -7.80 26.24 -0.36
CA GLU A 14 -8.38 26.76 0.89
C GLU A 14 -7.58 26.28 2.10
N LEU A 15 -7.25 24.99 2.16
CA LEU A 15 -6.42 24.42 3.22
C LEU A 15 -5.00 24.98 3.23
N ARG A 16 -4.41 25.23 2.05
CA ARG A 16 -3.11 25.91 1.97
C ARG A 16 -3.19 27.34 2.48
N GLY A 17 -4.30 28.04 2.24
CA GLY A 17 -4.57 29.35 2.81
C GLY A 17 -4.69 29.30 4.33
N GLU A 18 -5.38 28.30 4.88
CA GLU A 18 -5.57 28.13 6.33
C GLU A 18 -4.26 27.80 7.06
N PHE A 19 -3.46 26.88 6.52
CA PHE A 19 -2.28 26.35 7.21
C PHE A 19 -0.94 26.90 6.70
N GLY A 20 -0.94 27.71 5.64
CA GLY A 20 0.24 28.43 5.13
C GLY A 20 1.22 27.60 4.29
N ASN A 21 1.13 26.27 4.26
CA ASN A 21 2.00 25.43 3.42
C ASN A 21 1.31 24.13 2.94
N LEU A 22 1.88 23.49 1.92
CA LEU A 22 1.29 22.29 1.29
C LEU A 22 1.33 21.04 2.18
N GLY A 23 2.33 20.88 3.05
CA GLY A 23 2.38 19.72 3.94
C GLY A 23 1.28 19.72 5.00
N LEU A 24 1.04 20.87 5.63
CA LEU A 24 -0.07 21.02 6.57
C LEU A 24 -1.42 20.99 5.87
N ALA A 25 -1.51 21.52 4.64
CA ALA A 25 -2.71 21.39 3.82
C ALA A 25 -3.01 19.92 3.46
N ALA A 26 -1.99 19.13 3.09
CA ALA A 26 -2.13 17.70 2.83
C ALA A 26 -2.56 16.93 4.08
N ALA A 27 -2.00 17.28 5.25
CA ALA A 27 -2.44 16.71 6.52
C ALA A 27 -3.93 17.01 6.79
N ALA A 28 -4.38 18.24 6.52
CA ALA A 28 -5.77 18.64 6.73
C ALA A 28 -6.71 18.04 5.70
N TYR A 29 -6.23 17.78 4.48
CA TYR A 29 -6.99 17.08 3.44
C TYR A 29 -7.33 15.65 3.85
N ASN A 30 -6.39 14.93 4.46
CA ASN A 30 -6.60 13.56 4.93
C ASN A 30 -7.30 13.48 6.30
N ALA A 31 -6.92 14.33 7.25
CA ALA A 31 -7.33 14.20 8.65
C ALA A 31 -8.40 15.21 9.11
N GLY A 32 -8.72 16.20 8.28
CA GLY A 32 -9.58 17.33 8.59
C GLY A 32 -8.84 18.48 9.30
N SER A 33 -9.21 19.72 8.99
CA SER A 33 -8.58 20.93 9.54
C SER A 33 -8.63 21.00 11.07
N GLY A 34 -9.74 20.60 11.69
CA GLY A 34 -9.86 20.53 13.15
C GLY A 34 -8.89 19.55 13.81
N ARG A 35 -8.43 18.51 13.10
CA ARG A 35 -7.42 17.58 13.59
C ARG A 35 -6.03 18.16 13.55
N VAL A 36 -5.69 18.78 12.43
CA VAL A 36 -4.41 19.49 12.29
C VAL A 36 -4.30 20.64 13.29
N ARG A 37 -5.34 21.47 13.47
CA ARG A 37 -5.34 22.54 14.49
C ARG A 37 -5.12 22.04 15.91
N ALA A 38 -5.78 20.94 16.29
CA ALA A 38 -5.62 20.38 17.63
C ALA A 38 -4.24 19.73 17.81
N TRP A 39 -3.65 19.17 16.75
CA TRP A 39 -2.28 18.65 16.75
C TRP A 39 -1.22 19.74 16.85
N LEU A 40 -1.33 20.80 16.04
CA LEU A 40 -0.45 21.97 16.12
C LEU A 40 -0.53 22.65 17.49
N ALA A 41 -1.68 22.62 18.15
CA ALA A 41 -1.87 23.12 19.50
C ALA A 41 -1.42 22.15 20.61
N GLY A 42 -0.80 21.02 20.29
CA GLY A 42 -0.35 20.02 21.26
C GLY A 42 -1.47 19.28 22.00
N ARG A 43 -2.75 19.45 21.60
CA ARG A 43 -3.92 18.85 22.28
C ARG A 43 -4.17 17.39 21.92
N ARG A 44 -3.71 16.94 20.75
CA ARG A 44 -3.79 15.52 20.33
C ARG A 44 -2.72 15.18 19.30
N GLY A 45 -2.36 13.90 19.18
CA GLY A 45 -1.48 13.44 18.12
C GLY A 45 -2.15 13.45 16.74
N LEU A 46 -1.33 13.53 15.69
CA LEU A 46 -1.74 13.25 14.32
C LEU A 46 -1.80 11.72 14.10
N PRO A 47 -2.85 11.17 13.45
CA PRO A 47 -2.92 9.74 13.17
C PRO A 47 -1.72 9.26 12.35
N ARG A 48 -1.24 8.04 12.63
CA ARG A 48 -0.12 7.43 11.87
C ARG A 48 -0.42 7.33 10.38
N GLU A 49 -1.68 7.07 10.02
CA GLU A 49 -2.16 7.07 8.64
C GLU A 49 -1.92 8.43 7.98
N THR A 50 -2.33 9.53 8.62
CA THR A 50 -2.10 10.89 8.11
C THR A 50 -0.62 11.22 8.03
N SER A 51 0.19 10.85 9.03
CA SER A 51 1.64 11.05 8.96
C SER A 51 2.28 10.30 7.79
N ALA A 52 1.82 9.06 7.53
CA ALA A 52 2.27 8.30 6.37
C ALA A 52 1.80 8.95 5.06
N TYR A 53 0.54 9.38 4.98
CA TYR A 53 -0.03 10.06 3.82
C TYR A 53 0.77 11.31 3.44
N VAL A 54 1.05 12.20 4.39
CA VAL A 54 1.83 13.43 4.14
C VAL A 54 3.23 13.09 3.63
N ARG A 55 3.88 12.07 4.20
CA ARG A 55 5.20 11.62 3.75
C ARG A 55 5.17 11.04 2.34
N ILE A 56 4.15 10.25 2.00
CA ILE A 56 3.99 9.66 0.66
C ILE A 56 3.75 10.76 -0.38
N VAL A 57 2.91 11.75 -0.08
CA VAL A 57 2.52 12.80 -1.04
C VAL A 57 3.58 13.88 -1.18
N THR A 58 4.26 14.26 -0.09
CA THR A 58 5.15 15.43 -0.06
C THR A 58 6.63 15.09 0.13
N GLY A 59 6.96 13.82 0.38
CA GLY A 59 8.32 13.38 0.67
C GLY A 59 8.86 13.78 2.05
N ARG A 60 8.09 14.53 2.85
CA ARG A 60 8.48 15.06 4.17
C ARG A 60 7.47 14.65 5.25
N SER A 61 7.91 14.47 6.49
CA SER A 61 7.01 14.20 7.61
C SER A 61 6.20 15.46 7.98
N PRO A 62 4.99 15.32 8.57
CA PRO A 62 4.19 16.46 9.01
C PRO A 62 4.94 17.44 9.91
N GLU A 63 5.79 16.94 10.81
CA GLU A 63 6.56 17.72 11.77
C GLU A 63 7.57 18.63 11.08
N GLN A 64 8.12 18.21 9.93
CA GLN A 64 9.03 19.06 9.15
C GLN A 64 8.33 20.29 8.54
N TRP A 65 7.00 20.34 8.55
CA TRP A 65 6.19 21.45 8.05
C TRP A 65 5.71 22.42 9.14
N THR A 66 5.97 22.15 10.43
CA THR A 66 5.55 23.02 11.54
C THR A 66 6.53 24.15 11.84
N GLY A 67 7.78 24.03 11.39
CA GLY A 67 8.91 24.91 11.72
C GLY A 67 8.89 26.34 11.16
N GLY A 68 7.78 26.82 10.62
CA GLY A 68 7.61 28.21 10.19
C GLY A 68 8.35 28.55 8.89
N LYS A 69 7.58 28.78 7.82
CA LYS A 69 8.03 28.92 6.43
C LYS A 69 8.80 27.68 5.96
N ALA A 70 8.04 26.63 5.62
CA ALA A 70 8.52 25.80 4.53
C ALA A 70 8.81 26.76 3.38
N ASP A 71 10.07 26.81 2.95
CA ASP A 71 10.48 27.65 1.85
C ASP A 71 9.43 27.57 0.75
N ALA A 72 9.22 28.69 0.05
CA ALA A 72 8.65 28.64 -1.29
C ALA A 72 9.50 27.77 -2.26
N GLY A 73 10.55 27.12 -1.74
CA GLY A 73 11.34 26.07 -2.33
C GLY A 73 10.57 24.76 -2.47
N ASP A 74 10.17 24.56 -3.71
CA ASP A 74 10.40 23.30 -4.41
C ASP A 74 9.24 22.30 -4.40
N THR A 75 8.05 22.78 -4.77
CA THR A 75 7.39 22.11 -5.90
C THR A 75 8.10 22.55 -7.18
N HIS A 76 9.40 22.32 -7.30
CA HIS A 76 10.04 22.22 -8.60
C HIS A 76 9.41 20.96 -9.20
N VAL A 77 8.30 21.14 -9.91
CA VAL A 77 8.01 20.25 -11.03
C VAL A 77 9.28 20.35 -11.86
N ALA A 78 10.12 19.32 -11.79
CA ALA A 78 11.34 19.25 -12.57
C ALA A 78 10.97 19.71 -13.98
N THR A 79 11.62 20.77 -14.46
CA THR A 79 11.41 21.34 -15.79
C THR A 79 11.22 20.20 -16.76
N THR A 80 10.00 20.10 -17.31
CA THR A 80 9.54 19.09 -18.27
C THR A 80 10.53 17.95 -18.42
N VAL A 81 10.57 17.01 -17.47
CA VAL A 81 11.34 15.80 -17.72
C VAL A 81 10.67 15.15 -18.92
N PRO A 82 11.36 14.97 -20.07
CA PRO A 82 10.74 14.32 -21.21
C PRO A 82 10.17 12.99 -20.74
N CYS A 83 8.91 12.71 -21.04
CA CYS A 83 8.26 11.46 -20.60
C CYS A 83 9.12 10.22 -20.92
N THR A 84 9.92 10.29 -21.99
CA THR A 84 10.88 9.27 -22.40
C THR A 84 12.02 9.03 -21.40
N GLN A 85 12.52 10.05 -20.70
CA GLN A 85 13.56 9.90 -19.66
C GLN A 85 13.00 9.26 -18.38
N ILE A 86 11.78 9.64 -17.96
CA ILE A 86 11.11 8.98 -16.83
C ILE A 86 10.75 7.54 -17.20
N ALA A 87 10.19 7.32 -18.38
CA ALA A 87 9.88 5.98 -18.88
C ALA A 87 11.14 5.10 -18.93
N GLY A 88 12.30 5.67 -19.30
CA GLY A 88 13.59 4.97 -19.27
C GLY A 88 14.07 4.59 -17.88
N LEU A 89 13.77 5.38 -16.84
CA LEU A 89 14.06 5.04 -15.45
C LEU A 89 13.15 3.92 -14.93
N VAL A 90 11.85 3.96 -15.28
CA VAL A 90 10.88 2.91 -14.95
C VAL A 90 11.18 1.61 -15.70
N ALA A 91 11.65 1.69 -16.95
CA ALA A 91 12.04 0.53 -17.76
C ALA A 91 13.36 -0.13 -17.32
N ARG A 92 14.19 0.57 -16.53
CA ARG A 92 15.46 0.05 -15.98
C ARG A 92 15.29 -0.71 -14.67
N THR A 93 14.19 -0.48 -13.95
CA THR A 93 13.70 -1.52 -13.05
C THR A 93 13.33 -2.70 -13.94
N PRO A 94 13.92 -3.90 -13.78
CA PRO A 94 13.40 -5.07 -14.47
C PRO A 94 11.92 -5.08 -14.11
N ALA A 95 11.07 -4.93 -15.13
CA ALA A 95 9.65 -5.13 -14.95
C ALA A 95 9.57 -6.55 -14.39
N LEU A 96 9.35 -6.67 -13.07
CA LEU A 96 8.84 -7.90 -12.51
C LEU A 96 7.70 -8.25 -13.44
N ALA A 97 7.74 -9.43 -14.04
CA ALA A 97 6.67 -9.91 -14.88
C ALA A 97 5.44 -10.05 -13.95
N ILE A 98 4.78 -8.93 -13.68
CA ILE A 98 3.54 -8.88 -12.94
C ILE A 98 2.59 -9.58 -13.89
N LYS A 99 2.28 -10.86 -13.61
CA LYS A 99 1.16 -11.55 -14.24
C LYS A 99 -0.01 -10.58 -14.14
N SER A 100 -0.42 -10.03 -15.28
CA SER A 100 -1.40 -8.95 -15.38
C SER A 100 -2.80 -9.39 -14.93
N ARG A 101 -2.98 -10.70 -14.73
CA ARG A 101 -4.14 -11.30 -14.10
C ARG A 101 -3.68 -12.38 -13.11
N PRO A 102 -4.23 -12.42 -11.88
CA PRO A 102 -4.04 -13.55 -11.00
C PRO A 102 -4.63 -14.81 -11.66
N ASP A 103 -4.04 -15.97 -11.36
CA ASP A 103 -4.58 -17.26 -11.81
C ASP A 103 -6.03 -17.40 -11.31
N PRO A 104 -6.95 -18.12 -11.99
CA PRO A 104 -8.38 -18.13 -11.63
C PRO A 104 -8.68 -18.84 -10.30
N TRP A 105 -7.75 -19.67 -9.81
CA TRP A 105 -7.81 -20.34 -8.52
C TRP A 105 -6.52 -20.08 -7.75
N GLY A 106 -6.56 -20.31 -6.44
CA GLY A 106 -5.37 -20.28 -5.63
C GLY A 106 -5.53 -20.99 -4.30
N VAL A 107 -4.41 -21.13 -3.61
CA VAL A 107 -4.32 -21.73 -2.29
C VAL A 107 -3.90 -20.67 -1.28
N GLU A 108 -4.73 -20.44 -0.28
CA GLU A 108 -4.42 -19.57 0.85
C GLU A 108 -3.66 -20.35 1.93
N LEU A 109 -2.56 -19.78 2.42
CA LEU A 109 -1.57 -20.50 3.23
C LEU A 109 -1.24 -19.85 4.56
N VAL A 110 -1.03 -18.53 4.55
CA VAL A 110 -0.60 -17.76 5.73
C VAL A 110 -1.17 -16.36 5.62
N GLY A 111 -1.18 -15.62 6.71
CA GLY A 111 -1.53 -14.21 6.71
C GLY A 111 -0.91 -13.45 7.86
N GLY A 112 -1.17 -12.15 7.90
CA GLY A 112 -0.75 -11.28 8.99
C GLY A 112 -1.53 -9.96 9.00
N PRO A 113 -1.33 -9.13 10.03
CA PRO A 113 -2.01 -7.84 10.16
C PRO A 113 -1.60 -6.80 9.12
N THR A 114 -0.52 -7.05 8.38
CA THR A 114 -0.01 -6.19 7.29
C THR A 114 0.55 -7.05 6.16
N ASP A 115 0.65 -6.49 4.95
CA ASP A 115 1.28 -7.12 3.79
C ASP A 115 2.70 -7.60 4.08
N ALA A 116 3.49 -6.76 4.75
CA ALA A 116 4.86 -7.09 5.11
C ALA A 116 4.94 -8.31 6.04
N THR A 117 4.07 -8.37 7.06
CA THR A 117 4.02 -9.52 7.97
C THR A 117 3.54 -10.80 7.27
N ALA A 118 2.57 -10.69 6.36
CA ALA A 118 2.06 -11.81 5.59
C ALA A 118 3.12 -12.37 4.62
N LEU A 119 3.84 -11.49 3.91
CA LEU A 119 4.95 -11.87 3.03
C LEU A 119 6.10 -12.51 3.80
N MET A 120 6.47 -11.98 4.97
CA MET A 120 7.51 -12.61 5.80
C MET A 120 7.10 -14.00 6.28
N ALA A 121 5.84 -14.20 6.68
CA ALA A 121 5.33 -15.52 7.03
C ALA A 121 5.40 -16.49 5.84
N TYR A 122 5.07 -16.01 4.64
CA TYR A 122 5.15 -16.81 3.42
C TYR A 122 6.59 -17.17 3.07
N ARG A 123 7.54 -16.24 3.14
CA ARG A 123 8.96 -16.53 2.84
C ARG A 123 9.52 -17.64 3.74
N ARG A 124 9.22 -17.58 5.05
CA ARG A 124 9.62 -18.65 6.00
C ARG A 124 8.98 -19.99 5.65
N MET A 125 7.71 -19.98 5.25
CA MET A 125 7.02 -21.18 4.80
C MET A 125 7.62 -21.72 3.49
N GLN A 126 7.93 -20.84 2.54
CA GLN A 126 8.52 -21.19 1.26
C GLN A 126 9.92 -21.79 1.41
N GLU A 127 10.74 -21.26 2.34
CA GLU A 127 12.03 -21.84 2.71
C GLU A 127 11.87 -23.25 3.30
N LYS A 128 10.93 -23.42 4.24
CA LYS A 128 10.69 -24.72 4.89
C LYS A 128 10.14 -25.78 3.92
N TYR A 129 9.27 -25.38 2.99
CA TYR A 129 8.61 -26.26 2.03
C TYR A 129 9.09 -26.01 0.60
N ALA A 130 10.38 -25.74 0.42
CA ALA A 130 10.97 -25.33 -0.85
C ALA A 130 10.72 -26.34 -1.99
N SER A 131 10.63 -27.64 -1.69
CA SER A 131 10.30 -28.68 -2.68
C SER A 131 8.88 -28.56 -3.25
N ILE A 132 7.95 -27.89 -2.57
CA ILE A 132 6.54 -27.74 -2.97
C ILE A 132 6.24 -26.29 -3.41
N LEU A 133 6.79 -25.31 -2.69
CA LEU A 133 6.53 -23.89 -2.85
C LEU A 133 7.66 -23.12 -3.56
N GLY A 134 8.80 -23.76 -3.85
CA GLY A 134 9.93 -23.11 -4.50
C GLY A 134 9.55 -22.48 -5.84
N GLY A 135 9.95 -21.23 -6.05
CA GLY A 135 9.68 -20.48 -7.28
C GLY A 135 8.21 -20.06 -7.48
N ARG A 136 7.33 -20.33 -6.51
CA ARG A 136 5.94 -19.85 -6.55
C ARG A 136 5.87 -18.43 -6.02
N GLU A 137 5.29 -17.54 -6.82
CA GLU A 137 5.10 -16.14 -6.43
C GLU A 137 3.87 -15.98 -5.53
N PRO A 138 3.97 -15.21 -4.43
CA PRO A 138 2.83 -14.92 -3.57
C PRO A 138 1.92 -13.83 -4.17
N LEU A 139 0.61 -14.03 -4.03
CA LEU A 139 -0.43 -13.02 -4.24
C LEU A 139 -1.00 -12.60 -2.89
N ILE A 140 -1.00 -11.31 -2.58
CA ILE A 140 -1.63 -10.79 -1.35
C ILE A 140 -3.10 -10.50 -1.63
N VAL A 141 -3.97 -11.01 -0.77
CA VAL A 141 -5.43 -10.79 -0.79
C VAL A 141 -5.85 -10.23 0.55
N HIS A 142 -6.73 -9.23 0.53
CA HIS A 142 -7.30 -8.63 1.75
C HIS A 142 -8.76 -9.05 1.89
N HIS A 143 -9.09 -9.65 3.04
CA HIS A 143 -10.48 -9.95 3.39
C HIS A 143 -10.96 -8.99 4.50
N GLY A 144 -12.12 -8.35 4.28
CA GLY A 144 -12.79 -7.50 5.27
C GLY A 144 -12.49 -6.00 5.14
N LEU A 145 -13.41 -5.26 4.50
CA LEU A 145 -13.55 -3.79 4.59
C LEU A 145 -14.72 -3.42 5.53
N GLY A 146 -14.89 -4.16 6.62
CA GLY A 146 -15.91 -3.89 7.63
C GLY A 146 -15.37 -3.00 8.75
N ARG A 147 -16.11 -1.96 9.13
CA ARG A 147 -15.77 -1.00 10.19
C ARG A 147 -15.15 -1.69 11.42
N GLY A 148 -13.86 -1.40 11.69
CA GLY A 148 -13.25 -1.64 13.00
C GLY A 148 -12.28 -2.81 13.14
N SER A 149 -12.14 -3.70 12.14
CA SER A 149 -11.00 -4.63 12.10
C SER A 149 -9.92 -4.11 11.15
N MET A 150 -8.65 -4.10 11.59
CA MET A 150 -7.55 -3.90 10.65
C MET A 150 -7.59 -5.10 9.68
N GLY A 151 -7.84 -4.84 8.41
CA GLY A 151 -7.93 -5.89 7.38
C GLY A 151 -6.73 -6.81 7.46
N TRP A 152 -6.98 -8.12 7.51
CA TRP A 152 -5.92 -9.12 7.54
C TRP A 152 -5.43 -9.35 6.12
N ALA A 153 -4.12 -9.35 5.92
CA ALA A 153 -3.49 -9.67 4.64
C ALA A 153 -3.24 -11.18 4.59
N HIS A 154 -3.75 -11.84 3.55
CA HIS A 154 -3.60 -13.27 3.32
C HIS A 154 -2.70 -13.49 2.11
N VAL A 155 -1.80 -14.48 2.18
CA VAL A 155 -0.97 -14.89 1.05
C VAL A 155 -1.59 -16.10 0.38
N ARG A 156 -1.80 -15.93 -0.93
CA ARG A 156 -2.33 -16.93 -1.84
C ARG A 156 -1.28 -17.30 -2.88
N VAL A 157 -1.25 -18.57 -3.28
CA VAL A 157 -0.43 -19.06 -4.39
C VAL A 157 -1.35 -19.48 -5.53
N GLY A 158 -1.10 -18.96 -6.73
CA GLY A 158 -1.95 -19.17 -7.90
C GLY A 158 -1.93 -20.60 -8.45
N ALA A 159 -3.05 -21.00 -9.05
CA ALA A 159 -3.25 -22.26 -9.75
C ALA A 159 -4.22 -22.09 -10.93
N ASP A 160 -3.96 -22.78 -12.04
CA ASP A 160 -4.75 -22.63 -13.28
C ASP A 160 -6.19 -23.12 -13.14
N ASN A 161 -6.45 -24.04 -12.21
CA ASN A 161 -7.77 -24.61 -11.97
C ASN A 161 -7.88 -25.18 -10.54
N ARG A 162 -9.12 -25.45 -10.14
CA ARG A 162 -9.46 -26.03 -8.83
C ARG A 162 -8.68 -27.30 -8.50
N SER A 163 -8.60 -28.25 -9.44
CA SER A 163 -7.92 -29.53 -9.21
C SER A 163 -6.43 -29.34 -8.92
N THR A 164 -5.78 -28.38 -9.58
CA THR A 164 -4.38 -28.04 -9.35
C THR A 164 -4.18 -27.42 -7.97
N ALA A 165 -5.10 -26.54 -7.54
CA ALA A 165 -5.09 -25.98 -6.18
C ALA A 165 -5.31 -27.05 -5.11
N GLU A 166 -6.25 -27.98 -5.34
CA GLU A 166 -6.53 -29.10 -4.43
C GLU A 166 -5.33 -30.04 -4.28
N LYS A 167 -4.67 -30.40 -5.38
CA LYS A 167 -3.43 -31.19 -5.37
C LYS A 167 -2.31 -30.49 -4.60
N LEU A 168 -2.16 -29.17 -4.79
CA LEU A 168 -1.19 -28.39 -4.04
C LEU A 168 -1.48 -28.45 -2.53
N CYS A 169 -2.73 -28.25 -2.12
CA CYS A 169 -3.10 -28.39 -0.71
C CYS A 169 -2.88 -29.81 -0.17
N ALA A 170 -3.19 -30.84 -0.94
CA ALA A 170 -2.95 -32.22 -0.53
C ALA A 170 -1.47 -32.47 -0.25
N ASN A 171 -0.58 -32.02 -1.14
CA ASN A 171 0.88 -32.14 -0.97
C ASN A 171 1.39 -31.38 0.25
N LEU A 172 0.89 -30.16 0.47
CA LEU A 172 1.26 -29.35 1.63
C LEU A 172 0.80 -29.99 2.95
N ARG A 173 -0.44 -30.48 3.00
CA ARG A 173 -0.96 -31.18 4.19
C ARG A 173 -0.19 -32.46 4.47
N ALA A 174 0.16 -33.23 3.43
CA ALA A 174 1.02 -34.42 3.57
C ALA A 174 2.42 -34.08 4.12
N ALA A 175 2.94 -32.89 3.81
CA ALA A 175 4.19 -32.37 4.36
C ALA A 175 4.04 -31.74 5.77
N GLY A 176 2.85 -31.78 6.36
CA GLY A 176 2.58 -31.28 7.72
C GLY A 176 2.16 -29.81 7.81
N VAL A 177 1.73 -29.19 6.70
CA VAL A 177 1.06 -27.89 6.74
C VAL A 177 -0.35 -28.03 7.28
N ILE A 178 -0.66 -27.29 8.35
CA ILE A 178 -1.95 -27.39 9.05
C ILE A 178 -3.04 -26.61 8.30
N TYR A 179 -2.75 -25.38 7.87
CA TYR A 179 -3.71 -24.52 7.20
C TYR A 179 -3.43 -24.45 5.70
N CYS A 180 -4.44 -24.77 4.90
CA CYS A 180 -4.40 -24.70 3.45
C CYS A 180 -5.83 -24.68 2.91
N GLU A 181 -6.21 -23.59 2.24
CA GLU A 181 -7.59 -23.40 1.77
C GLU A 181 -7.63 -23.07 0.29
N VAL A 182 -8.47 -23.79 -0.47
CA VAL A 182 -8.63 -23.58 -1.91
C VAL A 182 -9.68 -22.49 -2.13
N GLN A 183 -9.28 -21.44 -2.83
CA GLN A 183 -10.11 -20.26 -3.08
C GLN A 183 -10.19 -19.97 -4.57
N ARG A 184 -11.31 -19.38 -4.99
CA ARG A 184 -11.45 -18.78 -6.33
C ARG A 184 -10.97 -17.34 -6.25
N ASN A 185 -10.20 -16.91 -7.25
CA ASN A 185 -9.79 -15.52 -7.39
C ASN A 185 -10.85 -14.67 -8.09
#